data_AF-A0A1I8A9I9-F1
#
_entry.id   AF-A0A1I8A9I9-F1
#
_cell.length_a   1.000
_cell.length_b   1.000
_cell.length_c   1.000
_cell.angle_alpha   90.00
_cell.angle_beta   90.00
_cell.angle_gamma   90.00
#
_symmetry.space_group_name_H-M   'P 1'
#
loop_
_entity.id
_entity.type
_entity.pdbx_description
1 polymer ?
#
loop_
_entity_poly.entity_id
_entity_poly.type
_entity_poly.pdbx_seq_one_letter_code
_entity_poly.pdbx_strand_id
1 'polypeptide(L)'
;VAYLQRFGYVTEDLSTAMISGNFWSDKIKAFQDMADVPQTGEMDLATKQAMKATRCGVPDKTPSQHGHSHRHRHRRLRVKRQYSVYKWPRNELTYCKQFAGQKSYHQVSLWRIVHMDNCMTN
;
A
#
# COMPACT_ATOMS: atom_id res chain seq x y z
N VAL A 1 -0.09 -11.97 -14.55
CA VAL A 1 1.12 -11.85 -13.70
C VAL A 1 1.22 -10.47 -13.03
N ALA A 2 1.16 -9.36 -13.78
CA ALA A 2 1.32 -8.00 -13.26
C ALA A 2 0.47 -7.64 -12.01
N TYR A 3 -0.75 -8.17 -11.89
CA TYR A 3 -1.61 -7.93 -10.73
C TYR A 3 -1.03 -8.50 -9.42
N LEU A 4 -0.61 -9.77 -9.43
CA LEU A 4 -0.10 -10.43 -8.23
C LEU A 4 1.21 -9.81 -7.76
N GLN A 5 2.02 -9.30 -8.69
CA GLN A 5 3.22 -8.50 -8.36
C GLN A 5 2.82 -7.16 -7.71
N ARG A 6 1.90 -6.41 -8.32
CA ARG A 6 1.44 -5.10 -7.80
C ARG A 6 0.95 -5.16 -6.35
N PHE A 7 0.25 -6.24 -5.98
CA PHE A 7 -0.30 -6.41 -4.63
C PHE A 7 0.60 -7.21 -3.67
N GLY A 8 1.83 -7.52 -4.08
CA GLY A 8 2.86 -8.10 -3.20
C GLY A 8 2.83 -9.62 -3.05
N TYR A 9 2.05 -10.34 -3.85
CA TYR A 9 2.01 -11.81 -3.83
C TYR A 9 3.24 -12.44 -4.50
N VAL A 10 3.88 -11.71 -5.42
CA VAL A 10 5.03 -12.15 -6.21
C VAL A 10 6.14 -11.10 -6.07
N THR A 11 7.37 -11.53 -5.77
CA THR A 11 8.56 -10.67 -5.69
C THR A 11 9.16 -10.43 -7.07
N GLU A 12 9.87 -9.32 -7.27
CA GLU A 12 10.47 -8.99 -8.57
C GLU A 12 11.64 -9.92 -8.95
N ASP A 13 12.35 -10.49 -7.95
CA ASP A 13 13.55 -11.30 -8.13
C ASP A 13 13.33 -12.77 -8.54
N LEU A 14 12.16 -13.11 -9.07
CA LEU A 14 11.91 -14.47 -9.54
C LEU A 14 12.61 -14.70 -10.88
N SER A 15 13.75 -15.40 -10.83
CA SER A 15 14.32 -15.97 -12.05
C SER A 15 13.28 -16.91 -12.68
N THR A 16 13.01 -16.72 -13.97
CA THR A 16 12.03 -17.51 -14.74
C THR A 16 12.29 -19.03 -14.63
N ALA A 17 13.52 -19.43 -14.25
CA ALA A 17 13.95 -20.81 -14.05
C ALA A 17 13.43 -21.50 -12.78
N MET A 18 12.95 -20.77 -11.76
CA MET A 18 12.47 -21.35 -10.48
C MET A 18 10.95 -21.37 -10.31
N ILE A 19 10.20 -20.88 -11.29
CA ILE A 19 8.74 -20.79 -11.20
C ILE A 19 8.12 -22.15 -11.56
N SER A 20 8.01 -23.04 -10.58
CA SER A 20 7.27 -24.30 -10.73
C SER A 20 5.75 -24.03 -10.87
N GLY A 21 5.00 -24.97 -11.45
CA GLY A 21 3.53 -24.85 -11.54
C GLY A 21 2.85 -24.61 -10.18
N ASN A 22 3.43 -25.18 -9.11
CA ASN A 22 2.93 -25.02 -7.74
C ASN A 22 3.11 -23.58 -7.23
N PHE A 23 4.17 -22.87 -7.65
CA PHE A 23 4.41 -21.49 -7.24
C PHE A 23 3.21 -20.59 -7.56
N TRP A 24 2.70 -20.67 -8.80
CA TRP A 24 1.56 -19.85 -9.21
C TRP A 24 0.28 -20.24 -8.48
N SER A 25 0.05 -21.55 -8.30
CA SER A 25 -1.11 -22.04 -7.57
C SER A 25 -1.15 -21.49 -6.15
N ASP A 26 -0.02 -21.51 -5.44
CA ASP A 26 0.06 -21.00 -4.07
C ASP A 26 -0.17 -19.48 -4.00
N LYS A 27 0.33 -18.71 -4.98
CA LYS A 27 0.09 -17.26 -5.03
C LYS A 27 -1.35 -16.92 -5.34
N ILE A 28 -1.99 -17.71 -6.20
CA ILE A 28 -3.41 -17.55 -6.52
C ILE A 28 -4.25 -17.89 -5.28
N LYS A 29 -3.96 -18.99 -4.56
CA LYS A 29 -4.65 -19.33 -3.31
C LYS A 29 -4.51 -18.23 -2.26
N ALA A 30 -3.33 -17.64 -2.12
CA ALA A 30 -3.11 -16.53 -1.19
C ALA A 30 -3.95 -15.29 -1.52
N PHE A 31 -4.19 -15.01 -2.81
CA PHE A 31 -5.11 -13.96 -3.24
C PHE A 31 -6.57 -14.37 -3.01
N GLN A 32 -6.93 -15.62 -3.32
CA GLN A 32 -8.30 -16.13 -3.15
C GLN A 32 -8.74 -16.08 -1.69
N ASP A 33 -7.83 -16.41 -0.77
CA ASP A 33 -8.02 -16.26 0.67
C ASP A 33 -8.32 -14.80 1.06
N MET A 34 -7.54 -13.85 0.54
CA MET A 34 -7.76 -12.42 0.80
C MET A 34 -9.07 -11.90 0.18
N ALA A 35 -9.44 -12.41 -0.98
CA ALA A 35 -10.64 -12.01 -1.71
C ALA A 35 -11.91 -12.74 -1.24
N ASP A 36 -11.80 -13.63 -0.26
CA ASP A 36 -12.88 -14.46 0.25
C ASP A 36 -13.60 -15.26 -0.85
N VAL A 37 -12.82 -15.83 -1.77
CA VAL A 37 -13.29 -16.72 -2.83
C VAL A 37 -12.71 -18.13 -2.66
N PRO A 38 -13.32 -19.18 -3.23
CA PRO A 38 -12.80 -20.54 -3.10
C PRO A 38 -11.32 -20.67 -3.49
N GLN A 39 -10.53 -21.29 -2.61
CA GLN A 39 -9.07 -21.47 -2.78
C GLN A 39 -8.73 -22.60 -3.76
N THR A 40 -9.12 -22.45 -5.01
CA THR A 40 -8.84 -23.43 -6.07
C THR A 40 -7.36 -23.45 -6.49
N GLY A 41 -6.67 -22.32 -6.33
CA GLY A 41 -5.33 -22.11 -6.87
C GLY A 41 -5.28 -21.97 -8.38
N GLU A 42 -6.44 -21.81 -9.01
CA GLU A 42 -6.60 -21.60 -10.44
C GLU A 42 -7.22 -20.25 -10.72
N MET A 43 -6.99 -19.74 -11.93
CA MET A 43 -7.56 -18.48 -12.38
C MET A 43 -9.01 -18.68 -12.87
N ASP A 44 -9.89 -19.07 -11.94
CA ASP A 44 -11.31 -19.28 -12.20
C ASP A 44 -12.08 -17.97 -12.43
N LEU A 45 -13.37 -18.09 -12.80
CA LEU A 45 -14.19 -16.92 -13.12
C LEU A 45 -14.36 -15.99 -11.91
N ALA A 46 -14.56 -16.55 -10.72
CA ALA A 46 -14.72 -15.79 -9.48
C ALA A 46 -13.45 -15.00 -9.14
N THR A 47 -12.28 -15.63 -9.26
CA THR A 47 -10.96 -15.02 -9.07
C THR A 47 -10.73 -13.89 -10.08
N LYS A 48 -11.07 -14.10 -11.36
CA LYS A 48 -10.97 -13.06 -12.39
C LYS A 48 -11.90 -11.88 -12.11
N GLN A 49 -13.12 -12.14 -11.64
CA GLN A 49 -14.06 -11.08 -11.26
C GLN A 49 -13.54 -10.29 -10.05
N ALA A 50 -13.03 -10.98 -9.02
CA ALA A 50 -12.42 -10.34 -7.85
C ALA A 50 -11.21 -9.48 -8.22
N MET A 51 -10.36 -9.93 -9.16
CA MET A 51 -9.22 -9.14 -9.63
C MET A 51 -9.62 -7.90 -10.45
N LYS A 52 -10.78 -7.94 -11.12
CA LYS A 52 -11.30 -6.81 -11.92
C LYS A 52 -12.04 -5.77 -11.08
N ALA A 53 -12.48 -6.13 -9.88
CA ALA A 53 -13.14 -5.19 -8.98
C ALA A 53 -12.22 -4.01 -8.65
N THR A 54 -12.79 -2.81 -8.61
CA THR A 54 -12.04 -1.60 -8.24
C THR A 54 -11.61 -1.70 -6.77
N ARG A 55 -10.36 -1.34 -6.48
CA ARG A 55 -9.77 -1.50 -5.15
C ARG A 55 -8.75 -0.42 -4.82
N CYS A 56 -8.32 -0.38 -3.56
CA CYS A 56 -7.22 0.49 -3.14
C CYS A 56 -5.90 0.07 -3.81
N GLY A 57 -4.97 1.01 -3.97
CA GLY A 57 -3.65 0.74 -4.55
C GLY A 57 -2.61 0.22 -3.56
N VAL A 58 -2.99 0.00 -2.30
CA VAL A 58 -2.07 -0.47 -1.25
C VAL A 58 -1.83 -1.97 -1.43
N PRO A 59 -0.57 -2.44 -1.38
CA PRO A 59 -0.28 -3.87 -1.45
C PRO A 59 -0.89 -4.67 -0.29
N ASP A 60 -1.33 -5.90 -0.57
CA ASP A 60 -1.98 -6.77 0.41
C ASP A 60 -0.97 -7.47 1.32
N LYS A 61 0.16 -7.85 0.71
CA LYS A 61 1.30 -8.41 1.42
C LYS A 61 2.42 -7.38 1.38
N THR A 62 2.97 -7.08 2.54
CA THR A 62 4.25 -6.35 2.59
C THR A 62 5.30 -7.24 1.93
N PRO A 63 6.11 -6.73 0.98
CA PRO A 63 7.25 -7.49 0.51
C PRO A 63 8.06 -7.89 1.73
N SER A 64 8.33 -9.18 1.87
CA SER A 64 9.16 -9.71 2.94
C SER A 64 10.44 -8.89 2.94
N GLN A 65 10.60 -7.99 3.90
CA GLN A 65 11.88 -7.32 4.10
C GLN A 65 12.86 -8.44 4.38
N HIS A 66 13.77 -8.66 3.43
CA HIS A 66 14.90 -9.56 3.52
C HIS A 66 15.35 -9.65 4.97
N GLY A 67 15.28 -10.86 5.53
CA GLY A 67 15.29 -11.10 6.96
C GLY A 67 16.24 -10.18 7.69
N HIS A 68 15.68 -9.28 8.51
CA HIS A 68 16.41 -8.79 9.66
C HIS A 68 16.70 -10.02 10.50
N SER A 69 17.90 -10.57 10.26
CA SER A 69 18.58 -11.55 11.07
C SER A 69 18.24 -11.26 12.53
N HIS A 70 17.37 -12.08 13.11
CA HIS A 70 17.25 -12.24 14.55
C HIS A 70 18.53 -12.90 15.05
N ARG A 71 19.69 -12.25 14.84
CA ARG A 71 20.84 -12.43 15.70
C ARG A 71 20.36 -11.96 17.05
N HIS A 72 19.98 -12.94 17.88
CA HIS A 72 19.74 -12.84 19.30
C HIS A 72 20.99 -12.25 19.98
N ARG A 73 21.20 -10.94 19.84
CA ARG A 73 22.11 -10.20 20.69
C ARG A 73 21.29 -9.89 21.93
N HIS A 74 21.47 -10.72 22.95
CA HIS A 74 21.03 -10.45 24.31
C HIS A 74 21.54 -9.07 24.76
N ARG A 75 20.80 -8.02 24.44
CA ARG A 75 20.98 -6.71 25.03
C ARG A 75 19.74 -6.48 25.87
N ARG A 76 19.92 -6.58 27.18
CA ARG A 76 18.93 -6.20 28.20
C ARG A 76 18.61 -4.71 28.04
N LEU A 77 17.73 -4.38 27.11
CA LEU A 77 17.15 -3.05 26.94
C LEU A 77 15.64 -3.22 27.00
N ARG A 78 15.10 -2.84 28.17
CA ARG A 78 13.74 -2.33 28.39
C ARG A 78 12.70 -2.82 27.36
N VAL A 79 12.04 -3.93 27.68
CA VAL A 79 10.86 -4.47 27.00
C VAL A 79 9.69 -3.48 27.16
N LYS A 80 9.71 -2.37 26.41
CA LYS A 80 8.55 -1.48 26.18
C LYS A 80 8.82 -0.67 24.91
N ARG A 81 8.60 -1.26 23.72
CA ARG A 81 8.44 -0.51 22.45
C ARG A 81 8.06 -1.34 21.21
N GLN A 82 7.57 -2.57 21.36
CA GLN A 82 7.24 -3.39 20.18
C GLN A 82 5.82 -3.16 19.62
N TYR A 83 4.96 -2.45 20.35
CA TYR A 83 3.64 -2.07 19.86
C TYR A 83 3.66 -0.60 19.44
N SER A 84 3.30 -0.33 18.17
CA SER A 84 2.99 1.00 17.60
C SER A 84 4.03 1.66 16.67
N VAL A 85 4.67 0.93 15.74
CA VAL A 85 5.39 1.60 14.62
C VAL A 85 4.39 2.26 13.65
N TYR A 86 3.24 1.62 13.41
CA TYR A 86 2.23 2.06 12.45
C TYR A 86 1.01 2.74 13.07
N LYS A 87 0.99 2.88 14.40
CA LYS A 87 -0.11 3.56 15.11
C LYS A 87 0.38 4.92 15.56
N TRP A 88 -0.44 5.93 15.32
CA TRP A 88 -0.17 7.29 15.74
C TRP A 88 -0.06 7.36 17.27
N PRO A 89 1.00 7.97 17.82
CA PRO A 89 1.18 8.07 19.27
C PRO A 89 0.25 9.12 19.91
N ARG A 90 -0.33 10.01 19.09
CA ARG A 90 -1.26 11.07 19.51
C ARG A 90 -2.63 10.82 18.87
N ASN A 91 -3.68 11.25 19.56
CA ASN A 91 -5.06 11.09 19.10
C ASN A 91 -5.53 12.29 18.25
N GLU A 92 -4.81 13.40 18.30
CA GLU A 92 -5.05 14.60 17.50
C GLU A 92 -4.33 14.47 16.16
N LEU A 93 -5.08 14.18 15.10
CA LEU A 93 -4.57 14.06 13.73
C LEU A 93 -4.81 15.37 12.98
N THR A 94 -3.75 15.98 12.49
CA THR A 94 -3.81 17.13 11.58
C THR A 94 -3.46 16.68 10.16
N TYR A 95 -4.08 17.30 9.15
CA TYR A 95 -3.83 16.97 7.73
C TYR A 95 -3.75 18.24 6.88
N CYS A 96 -3.08 18.16 5.73
CA CYS A 96 -3.02 19.24 4.75
C CYS A 96 -3.57 18.77 3.39
N LYS A 97 -4.32 19.63 2.71
CA LYS A 97 -4.79 19.38 1.34
C LYS A 97 -3.71 19.87 0.37
N GLN A 98 -3.04 18.95 -0.29
CA GLN A 98 -2.08 19.28 -1.34
C GLN A 98 -2.81 19.21 -2.68
N PHE A 99 -3.06 20.36 -3.30
CA PHE A 99 -3.53 20.40 -4.68
C PHE A 99 -2.32 20.40 -5.61
N ALA A 100 -2.24 19.44 -6.52
CA ALA A 100 -1.22 19.42 -7.55
C ALA A 100 -1.52 20.54 -8.57
N GLY A 101 -0.79 21.64 -8.46
CA GLY A 101 -0.56 22.61 -9.54
C GLY A 101 -1.79 23.16 -10.27
N GLN A 102 -2.47 24.15 -9.69
CA GLN A 102 -3.07 25.22 -10.50
C GLN A 102 -2.10 26.40 -10.53
N LYS A 103 -1.08 26.34 -11.41
CA LYS A 103 -0.43 27.56 -11.88
C LYS A 103 -1.20 28.09 -13.07
N SER A 104 -2.40 28.61 -12.82
CA SER A 104 -3.13 29.40 -13.80
C SER A 104 -2.55 30.80 -13.81
N TYR A 105 -1.46 30.99 -14.56
CA TYR A 105 -1.10 32.34 -15.00
C TYR A 105 -2.14 32.74 -16.04
N HIS A 106 -3.17 33.44 -15.61
CA HIS A 106 -3.96 34.27 -16.51
C HIS A 106 -3.44 35.68 -16.34
N GLN A 107 -2.56 36.09 -17.27
CA GLN A 107 -2.48 37.49 -17.59
C GLN A 107 -3.83 37.89 -18.18
N VAL A 108 -4.72 38.41 -17.34
CA VAL A 108 -5.72 39.36 -17.81
C VAL A 108 -5.72 40.51 -16.84
N SER A 109 -5.31 41.63 -17.39
CA SER A 109 -5.18 42.94 -16.81
C SER A 109 -6.50 43.42 -16.17
N LEU A 110 -6.33 44.15 -15.06
CA LEU A 110 -7.16 45.27 -14.62
C LEU A 110 -8.57 44.97 -14.03
N TRP A 111 -8.62 45.22 -12.71
CA TRP A 111 -9.72 45.72 -11.85
C TRP A 111 -10.22 44.79 -10.73
N ARG A 112 -9.95 45.23 -9.48
CA ARG A 112 -10.69 45.07 -8.20
C ARG A 112 -11.60 43.84 -8.07
N ILE A 113 -11.46 43.02 -7.02
CA ILE A 113 -11.94 43.34 -5.67
C ILE A 113 -11.00 42.77 -4.60
N VAL A 114 -10.78 43.60 -3.57
CA VAL A 114 -9.98 43.35 -2.37
C VAL A 114 -10.80 42.53 -1.37
N HIS A 115 -10.10 41.73 -0.53
CA HIS A 115 -10.57 40.96 0.64
C HIS A 115 -11.23 39.59 0.38
N MET A 116 -10.52 38.52 0.77
CA MET A 116 -10.84 37.82 2.02
C MET A 116 -9.58 37.26 2.65
N ASP A 117 -9.56 37.36 3.97
CA ASP A 117 -8.41 37.34 4.85
C ASP A 117 -7.68 36.01 4.96
N ASN A 118 -6.39 36.16 5.25
CA ASN A 118 -5.48 35.13 5.71
C ASN A 118 -6.14 34.23 6.77
N CYS A 119 -5.94 32.93 6.60
CA CYS A 119 -6.10 31.94 7.65
C CYS A 119 -5.32 32.38 8.92
N MET A 120 -6.04 32.84 9.93
CA MET A 120 -5.59 32.88 11.31
C MET A 120 -6.50 31.99 12.18
N THR A 121 -5.84 31.03 12.83
CA THR A 121 -6.09 30.46 14.16
C THR A 121 -7.49 30.04 14.59
N ASN A 122 -7.60 28.79 15.04
CA ASN A 122 -7.64 28.48 16.47
C ASN A 122 -6.98 27.13 16.73
#